data_AF-A0A3B0P6L7-F1
#
_entry.id   AF-A0A3B0P6L7-F1
#
_cell.length_a   1.000
_cell.length_b   1.000
_cell.length_c   1.000
_cell.angle_alpha   90.00
_cell.angle_beta   90.00
_cell.angle_gamma   90.00
#
_symmetry.space_group_name_H-M   'P 1'
#
loop_
_entity.id
_entity.type
_entity.pdbx_description
1 polymer ?
#
loop_
_entity_poly.entity_id
_entity_poly.type
_entity_poly.pdbx_seq_one_letter_code
_entity_poly.pdbx_strand_id
1 'polypeptide(L)'
;MVLAFVVITRLQVSTIIVAAMLSIIGLSINDTVVTFDRIREKIKFDYTGKILQKSDLKKIINVAIADTIKRSIYTSFTTILAVSVILAFGNAINFIFNIVMLFGIAIGVYSSVFIASW
;
A
#
# COMPACT_ATOMS: atom_id res chain seq x y z
N MET A 1 0.42 -11.31 -4.87
CA MET A 1 1.41 -11.85 -3.90
C MET A 1 0.75 -12.50 -2.68
N VAL A 2 -0.22 -11.85 -2.02
CA VAL A 2 -0.93 -12.41 -0.84
C VAL A 2 -1.62 -13.74 -1.14
N LEU A 3 -2.31 -13.86 -2.28
CA LEU A 3 -2.94 -15.12 -2.72
C LEU A 3 -1.93 -16.27 -2.88
N ALA A 4 -0.76 -16.00 -3.47
CA ALA A 4 0.28 -17.01 -3.63
C ALA A 4 0.81 -17.50 -2.27
N PHE A 5 0.95 -16.61 -1.29
CA PHE A 5 1.34 -16.97 0.07
C PHE A 5 0.30 -17.84 0.76
N VAL A 6 -1.00 -17.52 0.65
CA VAL A 6 -2.09 -18.33 1.20
C VAL A 6 -2.09 -19.75 0.60
N VAL A 7 -1.83 -19.86 -0.71
CA VAL A 7 -1.75 -21.16 -1.41
C VAL A 7 -0.53 -21.97 -0.95
N ILE A 8 0.65 -21.34 -0.84
CA ILE A 8 1.89 -22.01 -0.40
C ILE A 8 1.78 -22.49 1.05
N THR A 9 1.18 -21.68 1.93
CA THR A 9 1.00 -22.00 3.35
C THR A 9 -0.18 -22.93 3.62
N ARG A 10 -0.93 -23.31 2.57
CA ARG A 10 -2.13 -24.16 2.65
C ARG A 10 -3.14 -23.68 3.72
N LEU A 11 -3.26 -22.36 3.87
CA LEU A 11 -4.20 -21.77 4.82
C LEU A 11 -5.64 -21.99 4.34
N GLN A 12 -6.53 -22.35 5.28
CA GLN A 12 -7.93 -22.59 4.97
C GLN A 12 -8.61 -21.26 4.60
N VAL A 13 -9.10 -21.18 3.36
CA VAL A 13 -9.87 -20.02 2.90
C VAL A 13 -11.19 -19.98 3.68
N SER A 14 -11.31 -18.95 4.51
CA SER A 14 -12.49 -18.64 5.30
C SER A 14 -12.86 -17.17 5.09
N THR A 15 -14.05 -16.78 5.58
CA THR A 15 -14.51 -15.38 5.57
C THR A 15 -13.49 -14.42 6.20
N ILE A 16 -12.72 -14.91 7.17
CA ILE A 16 -11.64 -14.18 7.83
C ILE A 16 -10.52 -13.81 6.84
N ILE A 17 -10.11 -14.74 5.97
CA ILE A 17 -9.07 -14.45 4.96
C ILE A 17 -9.60 -13.44 3.93
N VAL A 18 -10.87 -13.54 3.55
CA VAL A 18 -11.49 -12.58 2.62
C VAL A 18 -11.50 -11.17 3.22
N ALA A 19 -11.84 -11.03 4.51
CA ALA A 19 -11.79 -9.76 5.22
C ALA A 19 -10.36 -9.18 5.30
N ALA A 20 -9.35 -10.01 5.54
CA ALA A 20 -7.95 -9.60 5.53
C ALA A 20 -7.54 -9.10 4.14
N MET A 21 -7.91 -9.82 3.09
CA MET A 21 -7.62 -9.45 1.71
C MET A 21 -8.27 -8.11 1.33
N LEU A 22 -9.54 -7.92 1.66
CA LEU A 22 -10.25 -6.66 1.40
C LEU A 22 -9.58 -5.47 2.10
N SER A 23 -9.11 -5.68 3.34
CA SER A 23 -8.39 -4.68 4.12
C SER A 23 -7.06 -4.28 3.47
N ILE A 24 -6.27 -5.26 3.01
CA ILE A 24 -5.00 -5.02 2.31
C ILE A 24 -5.25 -4.28 0.98
N ILE A 25 -6.29 -4.67 0.25
CA ILE A 25 -6.67 -4.00 -1.01
C ILE A 25 -7.04 -2.54 -0.73
N GLY A 26 -7.84 -2.27 0.31
CA GLY A 26 -8.22 -0.91 0.69
C GLY A 26 -7.02 -0.01 1.00
N LEU A 27 -6.05 -0.52 1.78
CA LEU A 27 -4.82 0.22 2.10
C LEU A 27 -3.97 0.51 0.85
N SER A 28 -3.81 -0.48 -0.02
CA SER A 28 -3.02 -0.35 -1.26
C SER A 28 -3.67 0.63 -2.26
N ILE A 29 -4.98 0.56 -2.43
CA ILE A 29 -5.73 1.49 -3.30
C ILE A 29 -5.61 2.92 -2.76
N ASN A 30 -5.75 3.11 -1.44
CA ASN A 30 -5.64 4.44 -0.82
C ASN A 30 -4.28 5.10 -1.09
N ASP A 31 -3.18 4.34 -0.95
CA ASP A 31 -1.83 4.86 -1.23
C ASP A 31 -1.64 5.19 -2.72
N THR A 32 -2.22 4.39 -3.60
CA THR A 32 -2.21 4.61 -5.04
C THR A 32 -2.98 5.88 -5.40
N VAL A 33 -4.24 6.02 -4.96
CA VAL A 33 -5.09 7.18 -5.26
C VAL A 33 -4.44 8.48 -4.85
N VAL A 34 -3.84 8.55 -3.65
CA VAL A 34 -3.19 9.80 -3.23
C VAL A 34 -1.92 10.10 -4.03
N THR A 35 -1.13 9.09 -4.39
CA THR A 35 0.04 9.32 -5.24
C THR A 35 -0.40 9.86 -6.61
N PHE A 36 -1.46 9.29 -7.20
CA PHE A 36 -2.04 9.80 -8.44
C PHE A 36 -2.63 11.21 -8.30
N ASP A 37 -3.33 11.50 -7.21
CA ASP A 37 -3.86 12.85 -6.96
C ASP A 37 -2.71 13.87 -6.79
N ARG A 38 -1.62 13.49 -6.11
CA ARG A 38 -0.46 14.37 -5.96
C ARG A 38 0.25 14.65 -7.28
N ILE A 39 0.34 13.64 -8.15
CA ILE A 39 0.83 13.82 -9.53
C ILE A 39 -0.07 14.83 -10.28
N ARG A 40 -1.39 14.67 -10.18
CA ARG A 40 -2.36 15.59 -10.82
C ARG A 40 -2.25 17.02 -10.29
N GLU A 41 -2.10 17.20 -8.99
CA GLU A 41 -1.90 18.51 -8.37
C GLU A 41 -0.63 19.19 -8.90
N LYS A 42 0.52 18.49 -8.93
CA LYS A 42 1.77 19.07 -9.44
C LYS A 42 1.69 19.42 -10.92
N ILE A 43 1.04 18.60 -11.74
CA ILE A 43 0.81 18.92 -13.17
C ILE A 43 -0.01 20.22 -13.30
N LYS A 44 -1.05 20.38 -12.48
CA LYS A 44 -1.91 21.57 -12.50
C LYS A 44 -1.20 22.82 -12.00
N PHE A 45 -0.40 22.74 -10.94
CA PHE A 45 0.31 23.91 -10.38
C PHE A 45 1.56 24.31 -11.17
N ASP A 46 2.41 23.36 -11.58
CA ASP A 46 3.74 23.67 -12.15
C ASP A 46 3.73 23.82 -13.69
N TYR A 47 2.73 23.27 -14.38
CA TYR A 47 2.71 23.16 -15.85
C TYR A 47 1.41 23.63 -16.53
N THR A 48 0.58 24.43 -15.86
CA THR A 48 -0.56 25.10 -16.51
C THR A 48 -0.08 25.91 -17.71
N GLY A 49 -0.38 25.45 -18.93
CA GLY A 49 -0.04 26.11 -20.20
C GLY A 49 1.28 25.70 -20.87
N LYS A 50 2.01 24.70 -20.37
CA LYS A 50 3.25 24.19 -21.01
C LYS A 50 3.04 22.84 -21.69
N ILE A 51 3.67 22.63 -22.86
CA ILE A 51 3.74 21.31 -23.51
C ILE A 51 4.57 20.39 -22.62
N LEU A 52 3.92 19.39 -22.03
CA LEU A 52 4.57 18.40 -21.17
C LEU A 52 5.50 17.52 -22.03
N GLN A 53 6.81 17.71 -21.89
CA GLN A 53 7.77 16.74 -22.42
C GLN A 53 7.86 15.52 -21.49
N LYS A 54 8.27 14.36 -22.03
CA LYS A 54 8.43 13.13 -21.24
C LYS A 54 9.43 13.29 -20.08
N SER A 55 10.42 14.17 -20.22
CA SER A 55 11.40 14.53 -19.19
C SER A 55 10.77 15.26 -18.00
N ASP A 56 9.89 16.22 -18.28
CA ASP A 56 9.15 16.97 -17.26
C ASP A 56 8.20 16.05 -16.47
N LEU A 57 7.50 15.16 -17.18
CA LEU A 57 6.60 14.19 -16.54
C LEU A 57 7.34 13.28 -15.56
N LYS A 58 8.52 12.77 -15.93
CA LYS A 58 9.36 11.97 -15.02
C LYS A 58 9.78 12.74 -13.79
N LYS A 59 10.13 14.02 -13.93
CA LYS A 59 10.51 14.88 -12.81
C LYS A 59 9.32 15.11 -11.86
N ILE A 60 8.14 15.40 -12.40
CA ILE A 60 6.91 15.58 -11.62
C ILE A 60 6.56 14.32 -10.83
N ILE A 61 6.60 13.15 -11.50
CA ILE A 61 6.34 11.85 -10.87
C ILE A 61 7.31 11.62 -9.71
N ASN A 62 8.62 11.78 -9.94
CA ASN A 62 9.63 11.56 -8.90
C ASN A 62 9.43 12.47 -7.67
N VAL A 63 9.08 13.75 -7.88
CA VAL A 63 8.80 14.67 -6.78
C VAL A 63 7.48 14.32 -6.08
N ALA A 64 6.45 13.92 -6.81
CA ALA A 64 5.18 13.48 -6.21
C ALA A 64 5.37 12.26 -5.31
N ILE A 65 6.20 11.30 -5.74
CA ILE A 65 6.55 10.12 -4.95
C ILE A 65 7.32 10.50 -3.69
N ALA A 66 8.32 11.37 -3.81
CA ALA A 66 9.10 11.84 -2.66
C ALA A 66 8.21 12.56 -1.61
N ASP A 67 7.14 13.23 -2.05
CA ASP A 67 6.16 13.85 -1.15
C ASP A 67 5.25 12.79 -0.47
N THR A 68 4.81 11.74 -1.19
CA THR A 68 3.86 10.76 -0.65
C THR A 68 4.50 9.58 0.09
N ILE A 69 5.78 9.30 -0.15
CA ILE A 69 6.49 8.14 0.43
C ILE A 69 6.51 8.17 1.96
N LYS A 70 6.75 9.35 2.57
CA LYS A 70 6.76 9.49 4.03
C LYS A 70 5.42 9.09 4.63
N ARG A 71 4.33 9.53 4.00
CA ARG A 71 2.98 9.24 4.47
C ARG A 71 2.63 7.76 4.33
N SER A 72 2.93 7.15 3.17
CA SER A 72 2.70 5.72 2.93
C SER A 72 3.50 4.85 3.90
N ILE A 73 4.75 5.22 4.20
CA ILE A 73 5.56 4.52 5.22
C ILE A 73 4.90 4.64 6.60
N TYR A 74 4.45 5.82 7.00
CA TYR A 74 3.83 6.00 8.32
C TYR A 74 2.54 5.19 8.47
N THR A 75 1.61 5.26 7.51
CA THR A 75 0.35 4.51 7.56
C THR A 75 0.60 3.00 7.59
N SER A 76 1.54 2.53 6.78
CA SER A 76 1.95 1.13 6.73
C SER A 76 2.57 0.66 8.03
N PHE A 77 3.49 1.43 8.58
CA PHE A 77 4.19 1.12 9.82
C PHE A 77 3.24 1.09 11.02
N THR A 78 2.34 2.07 11.14
CA THR A 78 1.33 2.08 12.21
C THR A 78 0.39 0.89 12.11
N THR A 79 0.04 0.46 10.89
CA THR A 79 -0.82 -0.73 10.69
C THR A 79 -0.09 -2.01 11.08
N ILE A 80 1.19 -2.16 10.70
CA ILE A 80 2.02 -3.31 11.10
C ILE A 80 2.15 -3.36 12.63
N LEU A 81 2.37 -2.22 13.29
CA LEU A 81 2.42 -2.14 14.74
C LEU A 81 1.10 -2.56 15.37
N ALA A 82 -0.04 -2.05 14.89
CA ALA A 82 -1.36 -2.41 15.40
C ALA A 82 -1.63 -3.92 15.28
N VAL A 83 -1.33 -4.53 14.12
CA VAL A 83 -1.49 -5.97 13.90
C VAL A 83 -0.52 -6.77 14.78
N SER A 84 0.70 -6.28 15.01
CA SER A 84 1.70 -6.93 15.87
C SER A 84 1.24 -6.95 17.34
N VAL A 85 0.62 -5.86 17.81
CA VAL A 85 0.00 -5.80 19.14
C VAL A 85 -1.14 -6.81 19.22
N ILE A 86 -2.05 -6.83 18.26
CA ILE A 86 -3.18 -7.78 18.24
C ILE A 86 -2.69 -9.25 18.23
N LEU A 87 -1.59 -9.55 17.54
CA LEU A 87 -0.93 -10.86 17.57
C LEU A 87 -0.44 -11.25 18.96
N ALA A 88 0.18 -10.30 19.68
CA ALA A 88 0.72 -10.55 21.01
C ALA A 88 -0.39 -10.82 22.05
N PHE A 89 -1.56 -10.17 21.88
CA PHE A 89 -2.68 -10.31 22.82
C PHE A 89 -3.60 -11.50 22.51
N GLY A 90 -3.49 -12.15 21.34
CA GLY A 90 -4.05 -13.48 21.01
C GLY A 90 -5.58 -13.63 20.96
N ASN A 91 -6.33 -12.80 21.71
CA ASN A 91 -7.76 -12.97 21.97
C ASN A 91 -8.67 -12.04 21.14
N ALA A 92 -8.12 -11.05 20.44
CA ALA A 92 -8.94 -10.05 19.74
C ALA A 92 -9.33 -10.47 18.31
N ILE A 93 -8.43 -11.13 17.57
CA ILE A 93 -8.64 -11.52 16.17
C ILE A 93 -7.95 -12.87 15.89
N ASN A 94 -8.54 -13.69 15.01
CA ASN A 94 -8.02 -14.99 14.61
C ASN A 94 -6.56 -14.91 14.13
N PHE A 95 -5.72 -15.83 14.61
CA PHE A 95 -4.28 -15.90 14.28
C PHE A 95 -4.00 -15.93 12.77
N ILE A 96 -4.84 -16.62 11.99
CA ILE A 96 -4.71 -16.72 10.53
C ILE A 96 -4.91 -15.34 9.87
N PHE A 97 -5.86 -14.55 10.35
CA PHE A 97 -6.09 -13.18 9.85
C PHE A 97 -4.83 -12.33 10.02
N ASN A 98 -4.25 -12.38 11.21
CA ASN A 98 -3.16 -11.51 11.59
C ASN A 98 -1.87 -11.85 10.82
N ILE A 99 -1.57 -13.13 10.60
CA ILE A 99 -0.43 -13.54 9.77
C ILE A 99 -0.61 -13.08 8.32
N VAL A 100 -1.80 -13.26 7.76
CA VAL A 100 -2.09 -12.86 6.38
C VAL A 100 -2.02 -11.34 6.23
N MET A 101 -2.54 -10.58 7.20
CA MET A 101 -2.42 -9.11 7.24
C MET A 101 -0.97 -8.64 7.35
N LEU A 102 -0.19 -9.24 8.25
CA LEU A 102 1.20 -8.83 8.48
C LEU A 102 2.06 -9.08 7.24
N PHE A 103 1.96 -10.26 6.64
CA PHE A 103 2.65 -10.58 5.39
C PHE A 103 2.14 -9.71 4.23
N GLY A 104 0.83 -9.52 4.14
CA GLY A 104 0.20 -8.79 3.06
C GLY A 104 0.56 -7.31 3.03
N ILE A 105 0.64 -6.66 4.19
CA ILE A 105 1.07 -5.26 4.30
C ILE A 105 2.59 -5.17 4.06
N ALA A 106 3.39 -6.04 4.66
CA ALA A 106 4.85 -6.01 4.48
C ALA A 106 5.27 -6.04 3.00
N ILE A 107 4.58 -6.85 2.18
CA ILE A 107 4.86 -6.97 0.74
C ILE A 107 4.08 -5.95 -0.11
N GLY A 108 2.85 -5.63 0.28
CA GLY A 108 2.01 -4.67 -0.44
C GLY A 108 2.62 -3.27 -0.48
N VAL A 109 3.26 -2.86 0.61
CA VAL A 109 3.89 -1.54 0.76
C VAL A 109 5.14 -1.44 -0.12
N TYR A 110 5.93 -2.51 -0.19
CA TYR A 110 7.08 -2.57 -1.10
C TYR A 110 6.64 -2.47 -2.57
N SER A 111 5.53 -3.13 -2.94
CA SER A 111 5.02 -3.10 -4.31
C SER A 111 4.38 -1.77 -4.70
N SER A 112 3.59 -1.15 -3.81
CA SER A 112 2.89 0.09 -4.13
C SER A 112 3.84 1.29 -4.23
N VAL A 113 4.83 1.37 -3.33
CA VAL A 113 5.76 2.51 -3.29
C VAL A 113 6.86 2.40 -4.34
N PHE A 114 7.49 1.22 -4.50
CA PHE A 114 8.68 1.09 -5.35
C PHE A 114 8.41 0.58 -6.77
N ILE A 115 7.35 -0.21 -7.01
CA ILE A 115 7.11 -0.86 -8.31
C ILE A 115 6.10 -0.10 -9.16
N ALA A 116 5.07 0.51 -8.58
CA ALA A 116 4.05 1.27 -9.34
C ALA A 116 4.55 2.66 -9.84
N SER A 117 5.74 3.06 -9.39
CA SER A 117 6.32 4.39 -9.61
C SER A 117 7.38 4.45 -10.71
N TRP A 118 7.63 3.32 -11.40
CA TRP A 118 8.60 3.19 -12.49
C TRP A 118 7.95 2.97 -13.85
#